data_AF-A0A9Q3CQS4-F1
#
_entry.id   AF-A0A9Q3CQS4-F1
#
_cell.length_a   1.000
_cell.length_b   1.000
_cell.length_c   1.000
_cell.angle_alpha   90.00
_cell.angle_beta   90.00
_cell.angle_gamma   90.00
#
_symmetry.space_group_name_H-M   'P 1'
#
loop_
_entity.id
_entity.type
_entity.pdbx_description
1 polymer ?
#
loop_
_entity_poly.entity_id
_entity_poly.type
_entity_poly.pdbx_seq_one_letter_code
_entity_poly.pdbx_strand_id
1 'polypeptide(L)'
;MLKEKYMSNEISIQALAFTKFGQVKFTTLDFIQEIRTTVSKMQLVGFKLEESALSIMVLRKLPSELDSFLRLMPHGFQNKGLNFILKKLEQDYIKFKLNEDSREKVTAIYSQKSKKLCSFCKMKSHIEEYCWKKYHEKRPSNFIAHHDEDEPSIAF
;
A
#
# COMPACT_ATOMS: atom_id res chain seq x y z
N MET A 1 -40.85 31.53 16.86
CA MET A 1 -41.15 30.31 17.64
C MET A 1 -41.22 29.01 16.83
N LEU A 2 -42.06 28.85 15.79
CA LEU A 2 -42.02 27.60 14.98
C LEU A 2 -40.79 27.55 14.06
N LYS A 3 -40.52 28.62 13.30
CA LYS A 3 -39.39 28.71 12.36
C LYS A 3 -38.04 28.38 13.01
N GLU A 4 -37.79 28.88 14.22
CA GLU A 4 -36.55 28.60 14.97
C GLU A 4 -36.42 27.13 15.38
N LYS A 5 -37.51 26.48 15.80
CA LYS A 5 -37.50 25.04 16.13
C LYS A 5 -37.22 24.17 14.88
N TYR A 6 -37.82 24.52 13.74
CA TYR A 6 -37.54 23.83 12.47
C TYR A 6 -36.09 24.02 12.02
N MET A 7 -35.57 25.25 12.07
CA MET A 7 -34.16 25.53 11.73
C MET A 7 -33.18 24.82 12.67
N SER A 8 -33.49 24.77 13.97
CA SER A 8 -32.68 24.01 14.95
C SER A 8 -32.66 22.52 14.65
N ASN A 9 -33.77 21.96 14.18
CA ASN A 9 -33.87 20.55 13.79
C ASN A 9 -33.06 20.27 12.52
N GLU A 10 -33.14 21.14 11.52
CA GLU A 10 -32.35 21.02 10.28
C GLU A 10 -30.84 21.06 10.55
N ILE A 11 -30.37 22.05 11.32
CA ILE A 11 -28.95 22.17 11.68
C ILE A 11 -28.48 20.92 12.43
N SER A 12 -29.31 20.39 13.34
CA SER A 12 -28.98 19.19 14.11
C SER A 12 -28.87 17.94 13.22
N ILE A 13 -29.77 17.79 12.25
CA ILE A 13 -29.75 16.68 11.28
C ILE A 13 -28.51 16.79 10.37
N GLN A 14 -28.17 17.99 9.91
CA GLN A 14 -26.97 18.25 9.11
C GLN A 14 -25.69 17.96 9.89
N ALA A 15 -25.61 18.43 11.14
CA ALA A 15 -24.47 18.15 12.02
C ALA A 15 -24.30 16.65 12.24
N LEU A 16 -25.38 15.91 12.50
CA LEU A 16 -25.32 14.46 12.64
C LEU A 16 -24.81 13.76 11.37
N ALA A 17 -25.27 14.18 10.20
CA ALA A 17 -24.79 13.63 8.92
C ALA A 17 -23.28 13.90 8.72
N PHE A 18 -22.83 15.11 9.04
CA PHE A 18 -21.41 15.47 8.98
C PHE A 18 -20.57 14.69 10.00
N THR A 19 -21.04 14.51 11.24
CA THR A 19 -20.38 13.69 12.26
C THR A 19 -20.23 12.24 11.79
N LYS A 20 -21.26 11.65 11.17
CA LYS A 20 -21.20 10.30 10.60
C LYS A 20 -20.15 10.19 9.50
N PHE A 21 -20.05 11.18 8.60
CA PHE A 21 -18.95 11.25 7.63
C PHE A 21 -17.59 11.34 8.31
N GLY A 22 -17.47 12.15 9.37
CA GLY A 22 -16.26 12.28 10.18
C GLY A 22 -15.78 10.95 10.79
N GLN A 23 -16.70 10.07 11.16
CA GLN A 23 -16.43 8.77 11.78
C GLN A 23 -15.99 7.68 10.80
N VAL A 24 -16.17 7.85 9.49
CA VAL A 24 -15.69 6.89 8.48
C VAL A 24 -14.17 6.78 8.57
N LYS A 25 -13.68 5.56 8.82
CA LYS A 25 -12.25 5.23 8.94
C LYS A 25 -11.82 4.33 7.79
N PHE A 26 -10.58 4.48 7.36
CA PHE A 26 -10.00 3.60 6.36
C PHE A 26 -9.84 2.18 6.91
N THR A 27 -10.78 1.30 6.55
CA THR A 27 -10.80 -0.14 6.87
C THR A 27 -10.96 -0.94 5.57
N THR A 28 -10.11 -0.59 4.60
CA THR A 28 -9.70 -1.34 3.39
C THR A 28 -10.73 -1.95 2.41
N LEU A 29 -11.89 -2.46 2.80
CA LEU A 29 -12.88 -3.02 1.86
C LEU A 29 -14.12 -2.13 1.71
N ASP A 30 -14.67 -1.61 2.81
CA ASP A 30 -15.93 -0.86 2.75
C ASP A 30 -15.74 0.66 2.74
N PHE A 31 -14.51 1.15 2.97
CA PHE A 31 -14.22 2.59 3.10
C PHE A 31 -14.79 3.43 1.95
N ILE A 32 -14.58 3.00 0.70
CA ILE A 32 -15.05 3.75 -0.47
C ILE A 32 -16.59 3.82 -0.50
N GLN A 33 -17.24 2.70 -0.19
CA GLN A 33 -18.69 2.62 -0.17
C GLN A 33 -19.30 3.40 1.00
N GLU A 34 -18.64 3.39 2.15
CA GLU A 34 -19.01 4.20 3.31
C GLU A 34 -18.89 5.70 3.04
N ILE A 35 -17.80 6.14 2.38
CA ILE A 35 -17.64 7.53 1.96
C ILE A 35 -18.76 7.94 1.00
N ARG A 36 -19.04 7.13 -0.04
CA ARG A 36 -20.16 7.41 -0.98
C ARG A 36 -21.48 7.54 -0.22
N THR A 37 -21.78 6.57 0.65
CA THR A 37 -23.03 6.53 1.42
C THR A 37 -23.18 7.74 2.34
N THR A 38 -22.12 8.11 3.06
CA THR A 38 -22.17 9.22 4.02
C THR A 38 -22.23 10.58 3.31
N VAL A 39 -21.53 10.75 2.19
CA VAL A 39 -21.64 11.96 1.35
C VAL A 39 -23.04 12.10 0.77
N SER A 40 -23.64 11.03 0.25
CA SER A 40 -25.04 11.07 -0.22
C SER A 40 -26.01 11.43 0.90
N LYS A 41 -25.81 10.90 2.12
CA LYS A 41 -26.62 11.26 3.30
C LYS A 41 -26.50 12.73 3.66
N MET A 42 -25.30 13.32 3.59
CA MET A 42 -25.09 14.76 3.79
C MET A 42 -25.85 15.60 2.75
N GLN A 43 -25.76 15.21 1.47
CA GLN A 43 -26.46 15.90 0.38
C GLN A 43 -27.98 15.82 0.52
N LEU A 44 -28.52 14.68 0.95
CA LEU A 44 -29.96 14.49 1.19
C LEU A 44 -30.52 15.41 2.28
N VAL A 45 -29.71 15.77 3.29
CA VAL A 45 -30.09 16.69 4.36
C VAL A 45 -29.75 18.15 4.05
N GLY A 46 -29.39 18.45 2.79
CA GLY A 46 -29.05 19.80 2.34
C GLY A 46 -27.64 20.26 2.72
N PHE A 47 -26.82 19.41 3.32
CA PHE A 47 -25.43 19.73 3.66
C PHE A 47 -24.52 19.42 2.46
N LYS A 48 -24.18 20.46 1.69
CA LYS A 48 -23.32 20.36 0.51
C LYS A 48 -21.97 21.03 0.81
N LEU A 49 -20.89 20.30 0.55
CA LEU A 49 -19.54 20.83 0.57
C LEU A 49 -19.03 20.95 -0.87
N GLU A 50 -18.09 21.87 -1.07
CA GLU A 50 -17.34 21.93 -2.33
C GLU A 50 -16.63 20.61 -2.58
N GLU A 51 -16.60 20.18 -3.84
CA GLU A 51 -16.04 18.87 -4.21
C GLU A 51 -14.55 18.77 -3.87
N SER A 52 -13.81 19.86 -4.03
CA SER A 52 -12.39 19.98 -3.63
C SER A 52 -12.19 19.78 -2.12
N ALA A 53 -13.06 20.36 -1.28
CA ALA A 53 -13.02 20.20 0.16
C ALA A 53 -13.33 18.75 0.56
N LEU A 54 -14.35 18.13 -0.04
CA LEU A 54 -14.67 16.71 0.19
C LEU A 54 -13.50 15.81 -0.18
N SER A 55 -12.90 16.05 -1.34
CA SER A 55 -11.70 15.36 -1.82
C SER A 55 -10.57 15.42 -0.79
N ILE A 56 -10.23 16.61 -0.30
CA ILE A 56 -9.18 16.79 0.73
C ILE A 56 -9.55 16.06 2.03
N MET A 57 -10.79 16.16 2.50
CA MET A 57 -11.23 15.50 3.73
C MET A 57 -11.13 13.97 3.63
N VAL A 58 -11.44 13.39 2.48
CA VAL A 58 -11.32 11.95 2.24
C VAL A 58 -9.87 11.51 2.19
N LEU A 59 -9.00 12.27 1.50
CA LEU A 59 -7.56 11.97 1.46
C LEU A 59 -6.93 11.99 2.85
N ARG A 60 -7.34 12.91 3.72
CA ARG A 60 -6.85 13.00 5.12
C ARG A 60 -7.29 11.84 6.02
N LYS A 61 -8.23 11.01 5.58
CA LYS A 61 -8.65 9.79 6.30
C LYS A 61 -7.79 8.58 5.96
N LEU A 62 -6.94 8.68 4.94
CA LEU A 62 -6.04 7.60 4.55
C LEU A 62 -4.90 7.47 5.56
N PRO A 63 -4.45 6.24 5.85
CA PRO A 63 -3.36 6.02 6.79
C PRO A 63 -2.02 6.33 6.12
N SER A 64 -0.99 6.63 6.92
CA SER A 64 0.32 7.13 6.44
C SER A 64 1.08 6.15 5.56
N GLU A 65 0.76 4.86 5.60
CA GLU A 65 1.31 3.83 4.72
C GLU A 65 0.96 4.11 3.25
N LEU A 66 -0.15 4.83 3.01
CA LEU A 66 -0.57 5.31 1.70
C LEU A 66 0.01 6.69 1.33
N ASP A 67 0.93 7.28 2.12
CA ASP A 67 1.57 8.54 1.77
C ASP A 67 2.41 8.44 0.50
N SER A 68 2.95 7.25 0.22
CA SER A 68 3.62 6.97 -1.06
C SER A 68 2.64 7.04 -2.23
N PHE A 69 1.43 6.52 -2.04
CA PHE A 69 0.34 6.62 -3.00
C PHE A 69 -0.13 8.08 -3.19
N LEU A 70 -0.28 8.84 -2.11
CA LEU A 70 -0.61 10.26 -2.15
C LEU A 70 0.45 11.09 -2.88
N ARG A 71 1.74 10.76 -2.71
CA ARG A 71 2.86 11.44 -3.41
C ARG A 71 2.92 11.15 -4.90
N LEU A 72 2.48 9.96 -5.32
CA LEU A 72 2.42 9.58 -6.73
C LEU A 72 1.19 10.16 -7.46
N MET A 73 0.27 10.78 -6.71
CA MET A 73 -0.85 11.49 -7.33
C MET A 73 -0.35 12.76 -8.03
N PRO A 74 -0.74 13.00 -9.29
CA PRO A 74 -0.34 14.20 -10.02
C PRO A 74 -0.73 15.49 -9.27
N HIS A 75 0.10 16.53 -9.37
CA HIS A 75 -0.26 17.87 -8.89
C HIS A 75 -1.62 18.29 -9.46
N GLY A 76 -2.55 18.69 -8.57
CA GLY A 76 -3.94 18.98 -8.96
C GLY A 76 -4.93 17.82 -8.74
N PHE A 77 -4.49 16.71 -8.12
CA PHE A 77 -5.39 15.62 -7.72
C PHE A 77 -6.47 16.07 -6.74
N GLN A 78 -6.17 17.00 -5.82
CA GLN A 78 -7.18 17.61 -4.95
C GLN A 78 -8.22 18.46 -5.71
N ASN A 79 -7.91 18.88 -6.94
CA ASN A 79 -8.83 19.60 -7.83
C ASN A 79 -9.63 18.64 -8.73
N LYS A 80 -9.39 17.33 -8.61
CA LYS A 80 -10.21 16.31 -9.25
C LYS A 80 -11.38 15.99 -8.34
N GLY A 81 -12.53 15.74 -8.96
CA GLY A 81 -13.76 15.45 -8.24
C GLY A 81 -13.66 14.22 -7.34
N LEU A 82 -14.52 14.16 -6.32
CA LEU A 82 -14.51 13.10 -5.30
C LEU A 82 -14.60 11.71 -5.93
N ASN A 83 -15.43 11.55 -6.97
CA ASN A 83 -15.58 10.27 -7.68
C ASN A 83 -14.29 9.81 -8.36
N PHE A 84 -13.50 10.74 -8.91
CA PHE A 84 -12.22 10.42 -9.50
C PHE A 84 -11.24 9.90 -8.44
N ILE A 85 -11.19 10.56 -7.28
CA ILE A 85 -10.35 10.15 -6.16
C ILE A 85 -10.71 8.75 -5.67
N LEU A 86 -11.99 8.51 -5.42
CA LEU A 86 -12.47 7.22 -4.93
C LEU A 86 -12.17 6.09 -5.92
N LYS A 87 -12.39 6.32 -7.22
CA LYS A 87 -12.07 5.33 -8.26
C LYS A 87 -10.58 5.03 -8.34
N LYS A 88 -9.73 6.05 -8.20
CA LYS A 88 -8.28 5.87 -8.24
C LYS A 88 -7.77 5.12 -7.01
N LEU A 89 -8.32 5.45 -5.83
CA LEU A 89 -8.06 4.73 -4.58
C LEU A 89 -8.44 3.26 -4.71
N GLU A 90 -9.61 2.96 -5.28
CA GLU A 90 -10.06 1.58 -5.55
C GLU A 90 -9.05 0.81 -6.40
N GLN A 91 -8.65 1.39 -7.53
CA GLN A 91 -7.75 0.77 -8.49
C GLN A 91 -6.34 0.53 -7.93
N ASP A 92 -5.81 1.51 -7.22
CA ASP A 92 -4.42 1.46 -6.77
C ASP A 92 -4.27 0.78 -5.40
N TYR A 93 -5.31 0.77 -4.55
CA TYR A 93 -5.33 -0.06 -3.33
C TYR A 93 -5.28 -1.56 -3.68
N ILE A 94 -6.02 -1.99 -4.71
CA ILE A 94 -5.94 -3.37 -5.23
C ILE A 94 -4.51 -3.69 -5.67
N LYS A 95 -3.85 -2.77 -6.40
CA LYS A 95 -2.46 -2.98 -6.83
C LYS A 95 -1.47 -3.00 -5.66
N PHE A 96 -1.66 -2.12 -4.67
CA PHE A 96 -0.82 -2.09 -3.48
C PHE A 96 -0.90 -3.42 -2.73
N LYS A 97 -2.11 -3.94 -2.50
CA LYS A 97 -2.32 -5.25 -1.85
C LYS A 97 -1.70 -6.40 -2.63
N LEU A 98 -1.86 -6.43 -3.95
CA LEU A 98 -1.22 -7.43 -4.82
C LEU A 98 0.32 -7.35 -4.79
N ASN A 99 0.86 -6.14 -4.66
CA ASN A 99 2.30 -5.90 -4.57
C ASN A 99 2.87 -6.24 -3.18
N GLU A 100 2.11 -6.07 -2.12
CA GLU A 100 2.47 -6.48 -0.76
C GLU A 100 2.47 -8.01 -0.65
N ASP A 101 1.42 -8.68 -1.12
CA ASP A 101 1.33 -10.15 -1.16
C ASP A 101 2.46 -10.76 -2.01
N SER A 102 2.86 -10.10 -3.10
CA SER A 102 3.99 -10.56 -3.92
C SER A 102 5.34 -10.26 -3.29
N ARG A 103 5.52 -9.14 -2.58
CA ARG A 103 6.74 -8.85 -1.81
C ARG A 103 6.92 -9.81 -0.64
N GLU A 104 5.87 -10.13 0.10
CA GLU A 104 5.90 -11.15 1.16
C GLU A 104 6.22 -12.54 0.61
N LYS A 105 5.68 -12.90 -0.55
CA LYS A 105 6.05 -14.14 -1.24
C LYS A 105 7.52 -14.12 -1.67
N VAL A 106 8.03 -13.02 -2.21
CA VAL A 106 9.43 -12.90 -2.62
C VAL A 106 10.37 -12.94 -1.42
N THR A 107 10.06 -12.29 -0.29
CA THR A 107 10.88 -12.36 0.93
C THR A 107 10.81 -13.74 1.60
N ALA A 108 9.65 -14.41 1.59
CA ALA A 108 9.52 -15.79 2.05
C ALA A 108 10.34 -16.77 1.17
N ILE A 109 10.30 -16.61 -0.16
CA ILE A 109 11.09 -17.42 -1.10
C ILE A 109 12.60 -17.13 -0.95
N TYR A 110 13.00 -15.88 -0.72
CA TYR A 110 14.40 -15.53 -0.46
C TYR A 110 14.91 -16.04 0.89
N SER A 111 14.08 -16.07 1.93
CA SER A 111 14.40 -16.64 3.24
C SER A 111 14.42 -18.17 3.24
N GLN A 112 13.73 -18.80 2.28
CA GLN A 112 13.73 -20.25 2.05
C GLN A 112 14.78 -20.75 1.05
N LYS A 113 15.72 -19.91 0.60
CA LYS A 113 17.01 -20.42 0.09
C LYS A 113 17.76 -21.05 1.26
N SER A 114 17.41 -22.30 1.53
CA SER A 114 18.16 -23.23 2.36
C SER A 114 19.65 -22.97 2.13
N LYS A 115 20.35 -22.54 3.19
CA LYS A 115 21.82 -22.49 3.20
C LYS A 115 22.30 -23.92 2.98
N LYS A 116 22.44 -24.32 1.71
CA LYS A 116 22.90 -25.65 1.33
C LYS A 116 24.23 -25.84 2.04
N LEU A 117 24.30 -26.87 2.87
CA LEU A 117 25.56 -27.32 3.45
C LEU A 117 26.48 -27.65 2.28
N CYS A 118 27.74 -27.21 2.35
CA CYS A 118 28.73 -27.63 1.38
C CYS A 118 28.76 -29.16 1.33
N SER A 119 28.53 -29.77 0.16
CA SER A 119 28.44 -31.22 0.00
C SER A 119 29.74 -31.94 0.37
N PHE A 120 30.88 -31.24 0.32
CA PHE A 120 32.19 -31.79 0.66
C PHE A 120 32.49 -31.74 2.17
N CYS A 121 32.44 -30.56 2.79
CA CYS A 121 32.86 -30.38 4.19
C CYS A 121 31.69 -30.26 5.18
N LYS A 122 30.45 -30.30 4.70
CA LYS A 122 29.20 -30.18 5.48
C LYS A 122 29.12 -28.93 6.36
N MET A 123 29.82 -27.85 5.99
CA MET A 123 29.75 -26.55 6.69
C MET A 123 28.79 -25.59 5.99
N LYS A 124 28.17 -24.70 6.77
CA LYS A 124 27.28 -23.63 6.28
C LYS A 124 28.01 -22.30 5.98
N SER A 125 29.33 -22.26 6.10
CA SER A 125 30.12 -21.02 6.12
C SER A 125 30.61 -20.54 4.74
N HIS A 126 30.41 -21.33 3.68
CA HIS A 126 30.86 -21.00 2.33
C HIS A 126 30.07 -21.78 1.29
N ILE A 127 30.08 -21.27 0.05
CA ILE A 127 29.60 -21.98 -1.14
C ILE A 127 30.67 -22.96 -1.64
N GLU A 128 30.25 -24.07 -2.24
CA GLU A 128 31.09 -25.24 -2.57
C GLU A 128 32.32 -24.90 -3.42
N GLU A 129 32.21 -23.90 -4.29
CA GLU A 129 33.31 -23.42 -5.14
C GLU A 129 34.52 -22.95 -4.33
N TYR A 130 34.29 -22.24 -3.22
CA TYR A 130 35.36 -21.81 -2.31
C TYR A 130 35.94 -22.99 -1.53
N CYS A 131 35.15 -24.05 -1.29
CA CYS A 131 35.65 -25.29 -0.72
C CYS A 131 36.65 -25.96 -1.68
N TRP A 132 36.25 -26.07 -2.95
CA TRP A 132 37.06 -26.69 -3.99
C TRP A 132 38.30 -25.87 -4.35
N LYS A 133 38.29 -24.54 -4.15
CA LYS A 133 39.50 -23.71 -4.30
C LYS A 133 40.60 -24.13 -3.30
N LYS A 134 40.21 -24.58 -2.10
CA LYS A 134 41.13 -25.07 -1.06
C LYS A 134 41.49 -26.55 -1.22
N TYR A 135 40.58 -27.38 -1.74
CA TYR A 135 40.74 -28.83 -1.92
C TYR A 135 40.62 -29.27 -3.39
N HIS A 136 41.29 -28.55 -4.29
CA HIS A 136 41.13 -28.70 -5.74
C HIS A 136 41.46 -30.11 -6.26
N GLU A 137 42.41 -30.79 -5.62
CA GLU A 137 42.85 -32.15 -5.95
C GLU A 137 41.75 -33.21 -5.77
N LYS A 138 40.75 -32.94 -4.93
CA LYS A 138 39.66 -33.87 -4.62
C LYS A 138 38.34 -33.49 -5.31
N ARG A 139 38.38 -32.49 -6.21
CA ARG A 139 37.20 -32.00 -6.92
C ARG A 139 36.70 -33.04 -7.92
N PRO A 140 35.43 -33.49 -7.82
CA PRO A 140 34.84 -34.37 -8.82
C PRO A 140 34.88 -33.73 -10.21
N SER A 141 35.25 -34.51 -11.22
CA SER A 141 35.39 -34.04 -12.61
C SER A 141 34.08 -33.54 -13.23
N ASN A 142 32.93 -33.88 -12.64
CA ASN A 142 31.59 -33.45 -13.05
C ASN A 142 31.11 -32.15 -12.39
N PHE A 143 31.96 -31.47 -11.60
CA PHE A 143 31.59 -30.20 -10.97
C PHE A 143 31.75 -29.03 -11.96
N ILE A 144 30.64 -28.59 -12.55
CA ILE A 144 30.54 -27.38 -13.37
C ILE A 144 30.48 -26.18 -12.42
N ALA A 145 31.51 -25.33 -12.44
CA ALA A 145 31.47 -24.05 -11.72
C ALA A 145 30.47 -23.13 -12.42
N HIS A 146 29.53 -22.58 -11.66
CA HIS A 146 28.66 -21.52 -12.18
C HIS A 146 29.38 -20.20 -11.90
N HIS A 147 30.00 -19.65 -12.94
CA HIS A 147 30.51 -18.29 -12.91
C HIS A 147 29.31 -17.33 -12.84
N ASP A 148 28.93 -16.94 -11.63
CA ASP A 148 28.16 -15.72 -11.41
C ASP A 148 29.15 -14.55 -11.42
N GLU A 149 29.25 -13.86 -12.56
CA GLU A 149 29.91 -12.56 -12.65
C GLU A 149 29.05 -11.52 -11.92
N ASP A 150 29.43 -11.21 -10.67
CA ASP A 150 29.00 -9.99 -9.99
C ASP A 150 30.24 -9.30 -9.41
N GLU A 151 30.96 -8.58 -10.25
CA GLU A 151 31.91 -7.56 -9.82
C GLU A 151 31.24 -6.17 -9.97
N PRO A 152 30.82 -5.49 -8.89
CA PRO A 152 30.49 -4.08 -8.98
C PRO A 152 31.80 -3.28 -9.01
N SER A 153 32.22 -2.86 -10.20
CA SER A 153 33.28 -1.86 -10.34
C SER A 153 32.82 -0.54 -9.69
N ILE A 154 33.39 -0.23 -8.52
CA ILE A 154 33.36 1.11 -7.94
C ILE A 154 34.41 1.93 -8.69
N ALA A 155 33.97 2.83 -9.57
CA ALA A 155 34.83 3.87 -10.11
C ALA A 155 34.83 5.06 -9.13
N PHE A 156 36.03 5.43 -8.68
CA PHE A 156 36.35 6.72 -8.05
C PHE A 156 36.58 7.78 -9.12
#